data_AF-A0A5B3GD46-F1
#
_entry.id   AF-A0A5B3GD46-F1
#
_cell.length_a   1.000
_cell.length_b   1.000
_cell.length_c   1.000
_cell.angle_alpha   90.00
_cell.angle_beta   90.00
_cell.angle_gamma   90.00
#
_symmetry.space_group_name_H-M   'P 1'
#
loop_
_entity.id
_entity.type
_entity.pdbx_description
1 polymer ?
#
loop_
_entity_poly.entity_id
_entity_poly.type
_entity_poly.pdbx_seq_one_letter_code
_entity_poly.pdbx_strand_id
1 'polypeptide(L)'
;MKKLLSLIIAVITFYGCQNVILSEEYQENVPATRASVGSSDYYYWCDGVKIPLTVNENKSYVLVETAKIESVRKSAVNIRGGNTRTIDNYAALGIRSSKEFRMQKSLTSFTLDNAQQKSINPQDVVYEAPYFKTSDGADLGIMNVFSVQLTGEQDLAKLQKIAEEYNLEILGENKFDPSIYYLSCTKESKGNALEMANFMYESGAFEYATPEFIVESMPDAAPNDTYFSYQWNLKNVSYPGIDINYVNARNAFAFPYINDIIVAVVDNGV
;
A
#
# COMPACT_ATOMS: atom_id res chain seq x y z
N MET A 1 -43.25 74.97 -13.28
CA MET A 1 -43.65 73.63 -12.80
C MET A 1 -42.38 72.82 -12.50
N LYS A 2 -42.28 72.33 -11.25
CA LYS A 2 -41.32 71.39 -10.63
C LYS A 2 -39.84 71.36 -11.07
N LYS A 3 -38.97 71.78 -10.13
CA LYS A 3 -37.53 71.47 -10.01
C LYS A 3 -37.32 70.01 -9.60
N LEU A 4 -36.23 69.37 -10.05
CA LEU A 4 -35.47 68.33 -9.33
C LEU A 4 -34.12 68.18 -10.08
N LEU A 5 -33.04 68.86 -9.68
CA LEU A 5 -32.08 68.55 -8.61
C LEU A 5 -31.45 67.15 -8.69
N SER A 6 -30.17 67.18 -9.05
CA SER A 6 -29.13 66.15 -9.05
C SER A 6 -28.96 65.41 -7.71
N LEU A 7 -28.52 64.15 -7.73
CA LEU A 7 -27.52 63.65 -6.77
C LEU A 7 -26.90 62.31 -7.17
N ILE A 8 -25.57 62.29 -7.28
CA ILE A 8 -24.70 61.12 -7.25
C ILE A 8 -24.57 60.68 -5.79
N ILE A 9 -24.78 59.39 -5.49
CA ILE A 9 -24.33 58.78 -4.24
C ILE A 9 -23.67 57.43 -4.56
N ALA A 10 -22.35 57.39 -4.36
CA ALA A 10 -21.58 56.17 -4.18
C ALA A 10 -21.87 55.63 -2.78
N VAL A 11 -22.23 54.34 -2.69
CA VAL A 11 -22.38 53.64 -1.41
C VAL A 11 -21.22 52.68 -1.27
N ILE A 12 -20.27 53.05 -0.42
CA ILE A 12 -19.30 52.17 0.21
C ILE A 12 -19.98 51.60 1.46
N THR A 13 -20.13 50.29 1.53
CA THR A 13 -20.46 49.59 2.78
C THR A 13 -19.26 48.74 3.20
N PHE A 14 -18.54 49.22 4.22
CA PHE A 14 -17.78 48.39 5.14
C PHE A 14 -18.71 48.00 6.29
N TYR A 15 -18.86 46.70 6.56
CA TYR A 15 -19.22 46.03 7.82
C TYR A 15 -19.34 44.54 7.46
N GLY A 16 -18.79 43.55 8.13
CA GLY A 16 -18.02 43.43 9.37
C GLY A 16 -17.73 41.93 9.57
N CYS A 17 -16.72 41.58 10.36
CA CYS A 17 -16.50 40.20 10.78
C CYS A 17 -17.73 39.69 11.55
N GLN A 18 -18.33 38.60 11.08
CA GLN A 18 -19.14 37.72 11.91
C GLN A 18 -18.70 36.28 11.66
N ASN A 19 -18.24 35.65 12.74
CA ASN A 19 -18.12 34.21 12.85
C ASN A 19 -19.52 33.61 12.66
N VAL A 20 -19.73 32.94 11.53
CA VAL A 20 -20.87 32.03 11.37
C VAL A 20 -20.32 30.69 10.92
N ILE A 21 -20.31 29.78 11.88
CA ILE A 21 -20.24 28.35 11.65
C ILE A 21 -21.51 27.99 10.88
N LEU A 22 -21.36 27.64 9.60
CA LEU A 22 -22.40 26.93 8.86
C LEU A 22 -21.87 25.53 8.59
N SER A 23 -22.41 24.59 9.34
CA SER A 23 -22.47 23.17 9.02
C SER A 23 -23.10 23.00 7.65
N GLU A 24 -22.32 22.64 6.64
CA GLU A 24 -22.87 22.09 5.40
C GLU A 24 -23.17 20.61 5.63
N GLU A 25 -24.47 20.33 5.72
CA GLU A 25 -25.07 19.00 5.62
C GLU A 25 -24.62 18.33 4.33
N TYR A 26 -23.98 17.17 4.45
CA TYR A 26 -23.64 16.30 3.33
C TYR A 26 -24.94 15.71 2.77
N GLN A 27 -25.40 16.21 1.60
CA GLN A 27 -26.51 15.60 0.87
C GLN A 27 -26.00 14.37 0.09
N GLU A 28 -26.49 13.20 0.52
CA GLU A 28 -26.30 11.91 -0.12
C GLU A 28 -27.04 11.87 -1.47
N ASN A 29 -26.33 12.09 -2.57
CA ASN A 29 -26.83 11.82 -3.92
C ASN A 29 -26.32 10.45 -4.37
N VAL A 30 -27.14 9.42 -4.15
CA VAL A 30 -26.94 8.08 -4.74
C VAL A 30 -27.63 8.04 -6.11
N PRO A 31 -26.91 7.85 -7.23
CA PRO A 31 -27.53 7.36 -8.46
C PRO A 31 -27.50 5.83 -8.43
N ALA A 32 -28.69 5.22 -8.40
CA ALA A 32 -28.86 3.78 -8.50
C ALA A 32 -28.51 3.25 -9.91
N THR A 33 -27.51 2.37 -9.92
CA THR A 33 -27.36 1.12 -10.68
C THR A 33 -27.32 1.14 -12.21
N ARG A 34 -26.13 0.85 -12.74
CA ARG A 34 -25.96 -0.12 -13.83
C ARG A 34 -24.87 -1.11 -13.41
N ALA A 35 -25.28 -2.35 -13.13
CA ALA A 35 -24.37 -3.45 -12.80
C ALA A 35 -23.40 -3.68 -13.97
N SER A 36 -22.11 -3.52 -13.72
CA SER A 36 -21.03 -4.00 -14.57
C SER A 36 -20.41 -5.24 -13.94
N VAL A 37 -20.37 -6.31 -14.74
CA VAL A 37 -19.56 -7.53 -14.61
C VAL A 37 -18.49 -7.47 -13.50
N GLY A 38 -18.71 -8.23 -12.41
CA GLY A 38 -17.67 -8.67 -11.47
C GLY A 38 -16.72 -7.62 -10.92
N SER A 39 -17.19 -6.42 -10.56
CA SER A 39 -16.38 -5.44 -9.84
C SER A 39 -16.00 -5.98 -8.47
N SER A 40 -14.71 -6.14 -8.19
CA SER A 40 -14.25 -6.31 -6.81
C SER A 40 -14.47 -5.01 -6.03
N ASP A 41 -14.92 -5.09 -4.78
CA ASP A 41 -15.04 -3.93 -3.89
C ASP A 41 -13.67 -3.37 -3.49
N TYR A 42 -12.60 -4.14 -3.70
CA TYR A 42 -11.23 -3.76 -3.37
C TYR A 42 -10.48 -3.22 -4.60
N TYR A 43 -9.78 -2.11 -4.41
CA TYR A 43 -8.97 -1.44 -5.42
C TYR A 43 -7.86 -0.64 -4.76
N TYR A 44 -6.86 -0.22 -5.53
CA TYR A 44 -5.91 0.83 -5.15
C TYR A 44 -5.79 1.86 -6.27
N TRP A 45 -5.31 3.05 -5.93
CA TRP A 45 -5.02 4.09 -6.91
C TRP A 45 -3.57 4.01 -7.40
N CYS A 46 -3.39 4.08 -8.72
CA CYS A 46 -2.09 4.18 -9.37
C CYS A 46 -2.20 5.21 -10.50
N ASP A 47 -1.43 6.28 -10.45
CA ASP A 47 -1.39 7.34 -11.47
C ASP A 47 -2.79 7.86 -11.90
N GLY A 48 -3.69 8.06 -10.94
CA GLY A 48 -5.05 8.53 -11.23
C GLY A 48 -6.00 7.48 -11.81
N VAL A 49 -5.61 6.21 -11.79
CA VAL A 49 -6.44 5.08 -12.23
C VAL A 49 -6.76 4.16 -11.06
N LYS A 50 -8.04 3.79 -10.90
CA LYS A 50 -8.45 2.74 -9.96
C LYS A 50 -8.09 1.38 -10.54
N ILE A 51 -7.21 0.66 -9.87
CA ILE A 51 -6.81 -0.71 -10.21
C ILE A 51 -7.57 -1.68 -9.31
N PRO A 52 -8.47 -2.52 -9.85
CA PRO A 52 -9.22 -3.49 -9.05
C PRO A 52 -8.31 -4.61 -8.54
N LEU A 53 -8.58 -5.09 -7.32
CA LEU A 53 -7.88 -6.19 -6.67
C LEU A 53 -8.84 -7.35 -6.46
N THR A 54 -8.44 -8.58 -6.77
CA THR A 54 -9.27 -9.77 -6.48
C THR A 54 -8.88 -10.36 -5.14
N VAL A 55 -9.82 -10.55 -4.21
CA VAL A 55 -9.51 -11.16 -2.90
C VAL A 55 -9.03 -12.61 -3.08
N ASN A 56 -8.00 -12.99 -2.33
CA ASN A 56 -7.61 -14.38 -2.13
C ASN A 56 -8.24 -14.90 -0.84
N GLU A 57 -9.37 -15.61 -0.98
CA GLU A 57 -10.16 -16.17 0.13
C GLU A 57 -9.43 -17.22 0.98
N ASN A 58 -8.26 -17.68 0.54
CA ASN A 58 -7.49 -18.69 1.25
C ASN A 58 -6.39 -18.11 2.13
N LYS A 59 -5.92 -16.88 1.85
CA LYS A 59 -4.73 -16.30 2.51
C LYS A 59 -5.07 -15.03 3.29
N SER A 60 -4.28 -14.79 4.34
CA SER A 60 -4.26 -13.56 5.13
C SER A 60 -2.83 -13.16 5.44
N TYR A 61 -2.64 -11.85 5.60
CA TYR A 61 -1.41 -11.27 6.13
C TYR A 61 -1.62 -10.97 7.62
N VAL A 62 -0.67 -11.41 8.45
CA VAL A 62 -0.68 -11.14 9.89
C VAL A 62 0.69 -10.61 10.33
N LEU A 63 0.69 -9.52 11.08
CA LEU A 63 1.86 -8.91 11.66
C LEU A 63 1.81 -9.02 13.18
N VAL A 64 2.91 -9.43 13.80
CA VAL A 64 3.04 -9.56 15.26
C VAL A 64 4.38 -9.00 15.72
N GLU A 65 4.51 -8.75 17.02
CA GLU A 65 5.83 -8.52 17.61
C GLU A 65 6.71 -9.77 17.48
N THR A 66 7.96 -9.62 17.06
CA THR A 66 8.91 -10.73 16.88
C THR A 66 9.05 -11.60 18.14
N ALA A 67 8.93 -11.01 19.33
CA ALA A 67 8.95 -11.74 20.59
C ALA A 67 7.75 -12.71 20.77
N LYS A 68 6.65 -12.53 20.01
CA LYS A 68 5.43 -13.33 20.05
C LYS A 68 5.38 -14.45 19.02
N ILE A 69 6.39 -14.58 18.15
CA ILE A 69 6.45 -15.60 17.09
C ILE A 69 6.14 -17.01 17.61
N GLU A 70 6.73 -17.40 18.74
CA GLU A 70 6.54 -18.75 19.29
C GLU A 70 5.14 -18.96 19.89
N SER A 71 4.48 -17.91 20.39
CA SER A 71 3.07 -17.95 20.80
C SER A 71 2.19 -18.19 19.58
N VAL A 72 2.41 -17.39 18.53
CA VAL A 72 1.66 -17.42 17.28
C VAL A 72 1.82 -18.77 16.58
N ARG A 73 3.04 -19.32 16.51
CA ARG A 73 3.33 -20.65 15.95
C ARG A 73 2.62 -21.78 16.69
N LYS A 74 2.46 -21.67 18.01
CA LYS A 74 1.73 -22.68 18.81
C LYS A 74 0.22 -22.57 18.60
N SER A 75 -0.30 -21.35 18.51
CA SER A 75 -1.72 -21.07 18.26
C SER A 75 -2.16 -21.45 16.84
N ALA A 76 -1.33 -21.14 15.84
CA ALA A 76 -1.51 -21.57 14.46
C ALA A 76 -0.90 -22.96 14.26
N VAL A 77 -1.60 -24.00 14.75
CA VAL A 77 -1.17 -25.40 14.65
C VAL A 77 -0.90 -25.75 13.18
N ASN A 78 0.39 -25.86 12.81
CA ASN A 78 0.94 -26.08 11.45
C ASN A 78 1.26 -24.83 10.60
N ILE A 79 2.07 -23.89 11.10
CA ILE A 79 2.94 -23.07 10.22
C ILE A 79 4.03 -23.95 9.59
N ARG A 80 3.65 -24.96 8.79
CA ARG A 80 4.56 -25.73 7.92
C ARG A 80 4.48 -25.27 6.46
N GLY A 81 3.55 -24.37 6.13
CA GLY A 81 3.37 -23.82 4.78
C GLY A 81 3.29 -22.28 4.72
N GLY A 82 3.38 -21.58 5.85
CA GLY A 82 3.34 -20.11 5.87
C GLY A 82 4.71 -19.50 5.60
N ASN A 83 4.81 -18.64 4.59
CA ASN A 83 6.01 -17.84 4.36
C ASN A 83 6.13 -16.81 5.49
N THR A 84 7.18 -16.91 6.31
CA THR A 84 7.50 -15.92 7.33
C THR A 84 8.43 -14.87 6.72
N ARG A 85 8.10 -13.59 6.86
CA ARG A 85 8.95 -12.47 6.43
C ARG A 85 9.20 -11.54 7.63
N THR A 86 10.46 -11.34 7.98
CA THR A 86 10.85 -10.39 9.03
C THR A 86 10.73 -8.97 8.50
N ILE A 87 10.09 -8.09 9.27
CA ILE A 87 9.98 -6.65 8.95
C ILE A 87 10.64 -5.90 10.12
N ASP A 88 11.84 -5.39 9.88
CA ASP A 88 12.62 -4.71 10.91
C ASP A 88 12.03 -3.36 11.32
N ASN A 89 12.45 -2.89 12.51
CA ASN A 89 11.93 -1.70 13.19
C ASN A 89 11.79 -0.48 12.28
N TYR A 90 10.63 0.18 12.37
CA TYR A 90 10.41 1.51 11.81
C TYR A 90 11.21 2.55 12.60
N ALA A 91 12.40 2.90 12.11
CA ALA A 91 13.17 3.98 12.69
C ALA A 91 12.52 5.31 12.32
N ALA A 92 11.81 5.95 13.25
CA ALA A 92 11.33 7.32 13.10
C ALA A 92 12.52 8.27 12.85
N LEU A 93 12.75 8.59 11.58
CA LEU A 93 13.70 9.60 11.15
C LEU A 93 12.90 10.84 10.73
N GLY A 94 13.00 11.87 11.55
CA GLY A 94 13.04 13.24 11.04
C GLY A 94 11.76 14.07 11.03
N ILE A 95 10.76 13.86 11.90
CA ILE A 95 9.74 14.92 12.06
C ILE A 95 10.30 16.01 12.97
N ARG A 96 10.66 17.16 12.39
CA ARG A 96 11.15 18.36 13.10
C ARG A 96 10.09 19.09 13.96
N SER A 97 8.95 18.47 14.21
CA SER A 97 7.95 18.96 15.15
C SER A 97 7.35 17.77 15.89
N SER A 98 7.48 17.79 17.21
CA SER A 98 7.02 16.81 18.21
C SER A 98 7.86 15.54 18.38
N LYS A 99 8.75 15.61 19.39
CA LYS A 99 9.28 14.53 20.24
C LYS A 99 9.31 13.11 19.65
N GLU A 100 10.52 12.69 19.29
CA GLU A 100 11.06 11.32 19.36
C GLU A 100 10.03 10.22 19.69
N PHE A 101 9.28 9.76 18.69
CA PHE A 101 8.59 8.47 18.79
C PHE A 101 9.48 7.39 18.19
N ARG A 102 10.44 6.89 18.96
CA ARG A 102 11.18 5.68 18.58
C ARG A 102 10.33 4.47 18.95
N MET A 103 9.56 3.93 18.01
CA MET A 103 8.98 2.59 18.21
C MET A 103 10.07 1.54 17.99
N GLN A 104 10.53 0.94 19.08
CA GLN A 104 11.70 0.06 19.15
C GLN A 104 11.33 -1.43 19.03
N LYS A 105 10.20 -1.76 18.40
CA LYS A 105 9.66 -3.12 18.38
C LYS A 105 9.95 -3.80 17.04
N SER A 106 10.66 -4.92 17.10
CA SER A 106 10.87 -5.78 15.93
C SER A 106 9.58 -6.50 15.63
N LEU A 107 9.15 -6.44 14.38
CA LEU A 107 7.92 -7.05 13.91
C LEU A 107 8.25 -8.21 12.97
N THR A 108 7.36 -9.19 12.94
CA THR A 108 7.46 -10.31 12.01
C THR A 108 6.10 -10.56 11.42
N SER A 109 6.09 -10.70 10.09
CA SER A 109 4.89 -10.98 9.33
C SER A 109 4.82 -12.44 8.91
N PHE A 110 3.58 -12.92 8.80
CA PHE A 110 3.24 -14.25 8.35
C PHE A 110 2.20 -14.14 7.24
N THR A 111 2.37 -14.96 6.21
CA THR A 111 1.27 -15.30 5.30
C THR A 111 0.67 -16.63 5.76
N LEU A 112 -0.62 -16.65 6.05
CA LEU A 112 -1.31 -17.78 6.67
C LEU A 112 -2.59 -18.13 5.93
N ASP A 113 -3.03 -19.37 6.05
CA ASP A 113 -4.37 -19.74 5.63
C ASP A 113 -5.42 -19.02 6.50
N ASN A 114 -6.54 -18.59 5.92
CA ASN A 114 -7.59 -17.86 6.65
C ASN A 114 -8.17 -18.65 7.84
N ALA A 115 -8.19 -19.98 7.77
CA ALA A 115 -8.59 -20.82 8.90
C ALA A 115 -7.57 -20.81 10.04
N GLN A 116 -6.28 -20.71 9.72
CA GLN A 116 -5.19 -20.67 10.70
C GLN A 116 -5.11 -19.32 11.40
N GLN A 117 -5.32 -18.22 10.65
CA GLN A 117 -5.34 -16.86 11.21
C GLN A 117 -6.37 -16.74 12.34
N LYS A 118 -7.56 -17.33 12.19
CA LYS A 118 -8.62 -17.34 13.23
C LYS A 118 -8.20 -18.03 14.53
N SER A 119 -7.15 -18.85 14.50
CA SER A 119 -6.64 -19.56 15.68
C SER A 119 -5.60 -18.74 16.46
N ILE A 120 -5.10 -17.64 15.89
CA ILE A 120 -4.12 -16.77 16.55
C ILE A 120 -4.80 -15.98 17.67
N ASN A 121 -4.09 -15.81 18.79
CA ASN A 121 -4.54 -14.93 19.86
C ASN A 121 -4.60 -13.47 19.35
N PRO A 122 -5.78 -12.82 19.29
CA PRO A 122 -5.92 -11.46 18.78
C PRO A 122 -5.10 -10.41 19.56
N GLN A 123 -4.73 -10.72 20.79
CA GLN A 123 -3.86 -9.85 21.60
C GLN A 123 -2.41 -9.85 21.14
N ASP A 124 -1.95 -10.91 20.48
CA ASP A 124 -0.59 -11.00 19.92
C ASP A 124 -0.51 -10.40 18.50
N VAL A 125 -1.66 -10.13 17.86
CA VAL A 125 -1.75 -9.49 16.54
C VAL A 125 -1.56 -7.98 16.67
N VAL A 126 -0.64 -7.44 15.86
CA VAL A 126 -0.40 -5.99 15.70
C VAL A 126 -1.20 -5.44 14.53
N TYR A 127 -1.28 -6.19 13.43
CA TYR A 127 -2.03 -5.83 12.23
C TYR A 127 -2.42 -7.09 11.46
N GLU A 128 -3.55 -7.04 10.77
CA GLU A 128 -3.98 -8.07 9.84
C GLU A 128 -4.65 -7.46 8.62
N ALA A 129 -4.53 -8.13 7.48
CA ALA A 129 -5.15 -7.70 6.24
C ALA A 129 -5.53 -8.90 5.34
N PRO A 130 -6.55 -8.73 4.49
CA PRO A 130 -6.82 -9.67 3.42
C PRO A 130 -5.62 -9.79 2.47
N TYR A 131 -5.52 -10.95 1.84
CA TYR A 131 -4.62 -11.17 0.72
C TYR A 131 -5.39 -11.04 -0.59
N PHE A 132 -4.69 -10.71 -1.66
CA PHE A 132 -5.27 -10.47 -2.98
C PHE A 132 -4.56 -11.29 -4.05
N LYS A 133 -5.07 -11.18 -5.27
CA LYS A 133 -4.46 -11.64 -6.50
C LYS A 133 -4.31 -10.47 -7.46
N THR A 134 -3.16 -10.41 -8.11
CA THR A 134 -2.94 -9.60 -9.30
C THR A 134 -3.70 -10.18 -10.49
N SER A 135 -3.82 -9.41 -11.57
CA SER A 135 -4.52 -9.82 -12.80
C SER A 135 -3.90 -11.05 -13.47
N ASP A 136 -2.60 -11.29 -13.27
CA ASP A 136 -1.87 -12.47 -13.74
C ASP A 136 -1.91 -13.66 -12.75
N GLY A 137 -2.64 -13.51 -11.63
CA GLY A 137 -2.92 -14.60 -10.68
C GLY A 137 -1.92 -14.79 -9.55
N ALA A 138 -0.84 -14.00 -9.51
CA ALA A 138 0.11 -14.00 -8.40
C ALA A 138 -0.55 -13.50 -7.10
N ASP A 139 -0.07 -14.00 -5.96
CA ASP A 139 -0.62 -13.61 -4.66
C ASP A 139 0.00 -12.26 -4.23
N LEU A 140 -0.86 -11.39 -3.70
CA LEU A 140 -0.55 -10.00 -3.37
C LEU A 140 -0.99 -9.71 -1.92
N GLY A 141 -0.03 -9.64 -1.01
CA GLY A 141 -0.27 -9.25 0.38
C GLY A 141 -0.23 -7.74 0.55
N ILE A 142 -1.04 -7.21 1.47
CA ILE A 142 -1.00 -5.80 1.86
C ILE A 142 -0.29 -5.70 3.19
N MET A 143 0.83 -4.97 3.19
CA MET A 143 1.60 -4.72 4.40
C MET A 143 0.82 -3.77 5.32
N ASN A 144 1.29 -3.61 6.56
CA ASN A 144 0.71 -2.60 7.45
C ASN A 144 1.20 -1.18 7.11
N VAL A 145 1.85 -0.96 5.97
CA VAL A 145 2.47 0.31 5.60
C VAL A 145 1.85 0.82 4.31
N PHE A 146 1.71 2.13 4.21
CA PHE A 146 1.38 2.82 2.99
C PHE A 146 2.22 4.10 2.89
N SER A 147 2.39 4.62 1.68
CA SER A 147 3.13 5.85 1.43
C SER A 147 2.18 6.94 0.92
N VAL A 148 2.50 8.19 1.26
CA VAL A 148 1.81 9.39 0.75
C VAL A 148 2.83 10.40 0.25
N GLN A 149 2.51 11.13 -0.80
CA GLN A 149 3.35 12.20 -1.31
C GLN A 149 2.71 13.57 -1.06
N LEU A 150 3.45 14.43 -0.36
CA LEU A 150 3.03 15.81 -0.07
C LEU A 150 3.21 16.69 -1.32
N THR A 151 2.29 17.63 -1.55
CA THR A 151 2.40 18.61 -2.66
C THR A 151 3.14 19.88 -2.24
N GLY A 152 3.22 20.16 -0.93
CA GLY A 152 3.97 21.27 -0.36
C GLY A 152 4.08 21.20 1.16
N GLU A 153 4.85 22.12 1.76
CA GLU A 153 5.15 22.11 3.20
C GLU A 153 3.92 22.18 4.10
N GLN A 154 2.85 22.87 3.67
CA GLN A 154 1.60 22.95 4.42
C GLN A 154 0.85 21.61 4.57
N ASP A 155 1.17 20.61 3.75
CA ASP A 155 0.48 19.32 3.77
C ASP A 155 0.99 18.42 4.91
N LEU A 156 2.18 18.70 5.46
CA LEU A 156 2.70 17.95 6.61
C LEU A 156 1.80 18.09 7.84
N ALA A 157 1.31 19.29 8.13
CA ALA A 157 0.39 19.52 9.25
C ALA A 157 -0.95 18.80 9.04
N LYS A 158 -1.41 18.68 7.78
CA LYS A 158 -2.61 17.91 7.45
C LYS A 158 -2.36 16.42 7.64
N LEU A 159 -1.22 15.91 7.16
CA LEU A 159 -0.81 14.52 7.35
C LEU A 159 -0.76 14.15 8.83
N GLN A 160 -0.16 15.00 9.67
CA GLN A 160 -0.10 14.81 11.12
C GLN A 160 -1.50 14.74 11.73
N LYS A 161 -2.39 15.66 11.37
CA LYS A 161 -3.76 15.68 11.87
C LYS A 161 -4.53 14.40 11.48
N ILE A 162 -4.41 13.96 10.22
CA ILE A 162 -5.05 12.73 9.77
C ILE A 162 -4.44 11.51 10.48
N ALA A 163 -3.11 11.48 10.63
CA ALA A 163 -2.43 10.39 11.34
C ALA A 163 -2.92 10.25 12.79
N GLU A 164 -3.04 11.36 13.51
CA GLU A 164 -3.62 11.37 14.86
C GLU A 164 -5.09 10.92 14.86
N GLU A 165 -5.91 11.46 13.96
CA GLU A 165 -7.35 11.17 13.90
C GLU A 165 -7.65 9.71 13.52
N TYR A 166 -6.80 9.08 12.71
CA TYR A 166 -7.00 7.73 12.19
C TYR A 166 -6.11 6.68 12.88
N ASN A 167 -5.42 7.06 13.97
CA ASN A 167 -4.48 6.22 14.71
C ASN A 167 -3.42 5.58 13.80
N LEU A 168 -2.75 6.40 13.01
CA LEU A 168 -1.66 6.01 12.12
C LEU A 168 -0.33 6.46 12.71
N GLU A 169 0.70 5.65 12.54
CA GLU A 169 2.06 6.02 12.93
C GLU A 169 2.81 6.55 11.72
N ILE A 170 3.35 7.78 11.80
CA ILE A 170 4.24 8.29 10.75
C ILE A 170 5.64 7.72 11.00
N LEU A 171 6.10 6.88 10.09
CA LEU A 171 7.39 6.19 10.18
C LEU A 171 8.56 7.08 9.77
N GLY A 172 8.30 8.09 8.96
CA GLY A 172 9.29 9.07 8.50
C GLY A 172 9.21 9.31 6.99
N GLU A 173 10.10 10.17 6.52
CA GLU A 173 10.21 10.51 5.11
C GLU A 173 11.09 9.49 4.35
N ASN A 174 10.84 9.36 3.05
CA ASN A 174 11.72 8.63 2.15
C ASN A 174 13.05 9.38 2.03
N LYS A 175 14.17 8.65 2.18
CA LYS A 175 15.52 9.24 2.18
C LYS A 175 15.96 9.83 0.83
N PHE A 176 15.33 9.40 -0.25
CA PHE A 176 15.65 9.84 -1.61
C PHE A 176 14.67 10.91 -2.10
N ASP A 177 13.43 10.87 -1.63
CA ASP A 177 12.42 11.89 -1.89
C ASP A 177 11.71 12.30 -0.58
N PRO A 178 12.15 13.39 0.07
CA PRO A 178 11.56 13.88 1.32
C PRO A 178 10.09 14.34 1.21
N SER A 179 9.52 14.42 0.00
CA SER A 179 8.09 14.66 -0.16
C SER A 179 7.23 13.42 0.13
N ILE A 180 7.84 12.23 0.15
CA ILE A 180 7.15 10.96 0.40
C ILE A 180 7.28 10.57 1.87
N TYR A 181 6.16 10.28 2.52
CA TYR A 181 6.09 9.82 3.90
C TYR A 181 5.52 8.42 3.98
N TYR A 182 6.12 7.58 4.82
CA TYR A 182 5.60 6.26 5.15
C TYR A 182 4.76 6.33 6.42
N LEU A 183 3.58 5.72 6.37
CA LEU A 183 2.67 5.59 7.50
C LEU A 183 2.38 4.13 7.76
N SER A 184 2.22 3.78 9.03
CA SER A 184 1.88 2.43 9.45
C SER A 184 0.50 2.38 10.11
N CYS A 185 -0.21 1.30 9.79
CA CYS A 185 -1.46 0.91 10.42
C CYS A 185 -1.19 -0.17 11.47
N THR A 186 -2.05 -0.19 12.48
CA THR A 186 -2.19 -1.28 13.44
C THR A 186 -3.66 -1.70 13.50
N LYS A 187 -3.99 -2.71 14.30
CA LYS A 187 -5.39 -3.07 14.58
C LYS A 187 -6.19 -1.95 15.26
N GLU A 188 -5.52 -0.94 15.82
CA GLU A 188 -6.16 0.23 16.44
C GLU A 188 -6.40 1.37 15.43
N SER A 189 -5.86 1.24 14.20
CA SER A 189 -6.13 2.16 13.10
C SER A 189 -7.57 2.03 12.61
N LYS A 190 -8.15 3.13 12.11
CA LYS A 190 -9.55 3.14 11.62
C LYS A 190 -9.78 2.32 10.35
N GLY A 191 -8.73 1.83 9.72
CA GLY A 191 -8.76 0.89 8.61
C GLY A 191 -7.38 0.32 8.33
N ASN A 192 -7.33 -0.62 7.39
CA ASN A 192 -6.08 -1.22 6.96
C ASN A 192 -5.32 -0.30 5.99
N ALA A 193 -4.05 -0.60 5.67
CA ALA A 193 -3.22 0.24 4.81
C ALA A 193 -3.81 0.50 3.41
N LEU A 194 -4.57 -0.44 2.82
CA LEU A 194 -5.27 -0.22 1.55
C LEU A 194 -6.37 0.84 1.69
N GLU A 195 -7.22 0.67 2.71
CA GLU A 195 -8.33 1.57 3.00
C GLU A 195 -7.82 2.97 3.31
N MET A 196 -6.76 3.07 4.12
CA MET A 196 -6.15 4.35 4.49
C MET A 196 -5.46 5.03 3.31
N ALA A 197 -4.76 4.27 2.45
CA ALA A 197 -4.18 4.82 1.22
C ALA A 197 -5.26 5.36 0.28
N ASN A 198 -6.33 4.58 0.04
CA ASN A 198 -7.44 5.03 -0.79
C ASN A 198 -8.13 6.26 -0.21
N PHE A 199 -8.41 6.27 1.10
CA PHE A 199 -8.99 7.42 1.78
C PHE A 199 -8.11 8.68 1.63
N MET A 200 -6.79 8.53 1.82
CA MET A 200 -5.84 9.64 1.67
C MET A 200 -5.80 10.15 0.22
N TYR A 201 -5.77 9.26 -0.77
CA TYR A 201 -5.81 9.64 -2.18
C TYR A 201 -7.11 10.37 -2.53
N GLU A 202 -8.26 9.79 -2.14
CA GLU A 202 -9.59 10.31 -2.46
C GLU A 202 -9.93 11.61 -1.73
N SER A 203 -9.21 11.93 -0.64
CA SER A 203 -9.31 13.24 0.02
C SER A 203 -8.85 14.40 -0.87
N GLY A 204 -8.03 14.12 -1.89
CA GLY A 204 -7.40 15.13 -2.74
C GLY A 204 -6.37 16.00 -2.01
N ALA A 205 -5.99 15.64 -0.78
CA ALA A 205 -5.04 16.40 0.03
C ALA A 205 -3.58 16.08 -0.28
N PHE A 206 -3.31 15.03 -1.05
CA PHE A 206 -1.99 14.50 -1.36
C PHE A 206 -1.87 14.19 -2.85
N GLU A 207 -0.66 14.27 -3.41
CA GLU A 207 -0.40 13.97 -4.83
C GLU A 207 -0.65 12.49 -5.12
N TYR A 208 -0.21 11.64 -4.18
CA TYR A 208 -0.29 10.21 -4.28
C TYR A 208 -0.46 9.57 -2.90
N ALA A 209 -1.15 8.44 -2.84
CA ALA A 209 -1.21 7.58 -1.66
C ALA A 209 -1.38 6.12 -2.10
N THR A 210 -0.46 5.24 -1.70
CA THR A 210 -0.48 3.81 -2.08
C THR A 210 -0.21 2.91 -0.90
N PRO A 211 -0.89 1.76 -0.79
CA PRO A 211 -0.44 0.69 0.09
C PRO A 211 0.93 0.16 -0.37
N GLU A 212 1.70 -0.35 0.57
CA GLU A 212 2.89 -1.15 0.29
C GLU A 212 2.49 -2.62 0.15
N PHE A 213 2.88 -3.23 -0.98
CA PHE A 213 2.51 -4.59 -1.32
C PHE A 213 3.65 -5.58 -1.14
N ILE A 214 3.26 -6.81 -0.79
CA ILE A 214 4.10 -8.00 -0.89
C ILE A 214 3.60 -8.81 -2.08
N VAL A 215 4.39 -8.90 -3.15
CA VAL A 215 4.10 -9.84 -4.24
C VAL A 215 4.76 -11.18 -3.91
N GLU A 216 3.96 -12.24 -3.82
CA GLU A 216 4.44 -13.61 -3.88
C GLU A 216 4.38 -14.05 -5.34
N SER A 217 5.46 -13.79 -6.06
CA SER A 217 5.60 -14.34 -7.41
C SER A 217 5.68 -15.87 -7.29
N MET A 218 4.65 -16.58 -7.75
CA MET A 218 4.83 -17.97 -8.13
C MET A 218 5.66 -17.96 -9.43
N PRO A 219 6.86 -18.54 -9.47
CA PRO A 219 7.62 -18.68 -10.70
C PRO A 219 7.03 -19.81 -11.56
N ASP A 220 5.73 -19.80 -11.83
CA ASP A 220 5.09 -20.81 -12.67
C ASP A 220 4.69 -20.20 -14.01
N ALA A 221 5.69 -20.10 -14.88
CA ALA A 221 5.56 -20.50 -16.28
C ALA A 221 6.97 -20.64 -16.85
N ALA A 222 7.17 -21.64 -17.72
CA ALA A 222 8.20 -21.52 -18.75
C ALA A 222 8.06 -20.12 -19.41
N PRO A 223 9.16 -19.48 -19.85
CA PRO A 223 9.08 -18.15 -20.47
C PRO A 223 7.91 -18.07 -21.44
N ASN A 224 7.07 -17.04 -21.29
CA ASN A 224 5.92 -16.78 -22.16
C ASN A 224 6.34 -16.27 -23.56
N ASP A 225 7.60 -16.50 -23.94
CA ASP A 225 8.16 -16.25 -25.25
C ASP A 225 7.72 -17.36 -26.22
N THR A 226 6.98 -16.95 -27.27
CA THR A 226 6.48 -17.84 -28.32
C THR A 226 7.60 -18.65 -28.98
N TYR A 227 8.81 -18.11 -29.03
CA TYR A 227 9.98 -18.74 -29.63
C TYR A 227 10.91 -19.43 -28.62
N PHE A 228 10.56 -19.49 -27.33
CA PHE A 228 11.38 -20.14 -26.29
C PHE A 228 11.74 -21.60 -26.65
N SER A 229 10.83 -22.29 -27.36
CA SER A 229 11.07 -23.65 -27.83
C SER A 229 12.23 -23.78 -28.83
N TYR A 230 12.63 -22.70 -29.50
CA TYR A 230 13.73 -22.65 -30.46
C TYR A 230 15.05 -22.16 -29.86
N GLN A 231 15.03 -21.60 -28.65
CA GLN A 231 16.21 -21.13 -27.93
C GLN A 231 16.91 -22.32 -27.26
N TRP A 232 17.53 -23.17 -28.07
CA TRP A 232 18.17 -24.41 -27.63
C TRP A 232 19.21 -24.18 -26.52
N ASN A 233 19.86 -23.02 -26.52
CA ASN A 233 20.84 -22.57 -25.52
C ASN A 233 20.22 -22.27 -24.15
N LEU A 234 18.90 -22.10 -24.06
CA LEU A 234 18.17 -21.92 -22.80
C LEU A 234 17.32 -23.15 -22.45
N LYS A 235 16.91 -23.95 -23.45
CA LYS A 235 16.09 -25.15 -23.29
C LYS A 235 16.86 -26.41 -23.69
N ASN A 236 17.86 -26.78 -22.89
CA ASN A 236 18.60 -28.02 -23.08
C ASN A 236 17.93 -29.22 -22.41
N VAL A 237 17.29 -30.09 -23.20
CA VAL A 237 16.67 -31.35 -22.74
C VAL A 237 17.49 -32.60 -23.08
N SER A 238 18.54 -32.45 -23.89
CA SER A 238 19.25 -33.59 -24.51
C SER A 238 20.63 -33.84 -23.92
N TYR A 239 21.23 -32.87 -23.22
CA TYR A 239 22.59 -32.96 -22.69
C TYR A 239 22.69 -32.45 -21.24
N PRO A 240 22.05 -33.15 -20.28
CA PRO A 240 22.07 -32.73 -18.87
C PRO A 240 23.50 -32.68 -18.32
N GLY A 241 23.84 -31.59 -17.61
CA GLY A 241 25.15 -31.39 -16.96
C GLY A 241 26.26 -30.80 -17.85
N ILE A 242 25.99 -30.58 -19.14
CA ILE A 242 26.94 -29.98 -20.08
C ILE A 242 26.59 -28.52 -20.38
N ASP A 243 25.29 -28.19 -20.45
CA ASP A 243 24.79 -26.85 -20.79
C ASP A 243 23.53 -26.52 -19.97
N ILE A 244 23.15 -25.25 -19.90
CA ILE A 244 22.09 -24.76 -19.03
C ILE A 244 20.70 -25.24 -19.49
N ASN A 245 19.90 -25.69 -18.53
CA ASN A 245 18.45 -25.79 -18.71
C ASN A 245 17.82 -24.70 -17.86
N TYR A 246 17.39 -23.62 -18.50
CA TYR A 246 16.89 -22.42 -17.83
C TYR A 246 15.72 -22.71 -16.90
N VAL A 247 14.75 -23.54 -17.34
CA VAL A 247 13.58 -23.88 -16.52
C VAL A 247 14.01 -24.64 -15.27
N ASN A 248 14.89 -25.63 -15.41
CA ASN A 248 15.40 -26.38 -14.27
C ASN A 248 16.28 -25.52 -13.36
N ALA A 249 17.14 -24.66 -13.91
CA ALA A 249 17.98 -23.75 -13.14
C ALA A 249 17.15 -22.73 -12.34
N ARG A 250 16.12 -22.15 -12.97
CA ARG A 250 15.17 -21.24 -12.31
C ARG A 250 14.34 -21.94 -11.23
N ASN A 251 14.01 -23.21 -11.41
CA ASN A 251 13.26 -23.97 -10.39
C ASN A 251 14.16 -24.47 -9.25
N ALA A 252 15.42 -24.81 -9.53
CA ALA A 252 16.38 -25.28 -8.55
C ALA A 252 16.98 -24.14 -7.69
N PHE A 253 17.02 -22.93 -8.24
CA PHE A 253 17.45 -21.73 -7.55
C PHE A 253 16.27 -20.77 -7.47
N ALA A 254 15.71 -20.58 -6.27
CA ALA A 254 14.81 -19.47 -6.01
C ALA A 254 15.61 -18.17 -6.14
N PHE A 255 15.70 -17.64 -7.36
CA PHE A 255 16.24 -16.30 -7.57
C PHE A 255 15.23 -15.33 -6.95
N PRO A 256 15.61 -14.51 -5.95
CA PRO A 256 14.81 -13.32 -5.67
C PRO A 256 14.72 -12.52 -6.98
N TYR A 257 13.55 -11.96 -7.31
CA TYR A 257 13.47 -10.98 -8.39
C TYR A 257 14.43 -9.84 -8.04
N ILE A 258 15.57 -9.76 -8.73
CA ILE A 258 16.56 -8.72 -8.50
C ILE A 258 16.28 -7.59 -9.49
N ASN A 259 15.39 -6.68 -9.11
CA ASN A 259 15.07 -5.51 -9.91
C ASN A 259 16.09 -4.37 -9.73
N ASP A 260 17.01 -4.52 -8.76
CA ASP A 260 18.01 -3.50 -8.40
C ASP A 260 19.35 -3.68 -9.13
N ILE A 261 19.46 -4.67 -10.03
CA ILE A 261 20.64 -4.82 -10.88
C ILE A 261 20.47 -3.95 -12.12
N ILE A 262 21.24 -2.87 -12.18
CA ILE A 262 21.42 -2.11 -13.41
C ILE A 262 22.42 -2.86 -14.29
N VAL A 263 21.95 -3.42 -15.40
CA VAL A 263 22.82 -4.01 -16.42
C VAL A 263 23.15 -2.95 -17.47
N ALA A 264 24.39 -2.45 -17.45
CA ALA A 264 24.89 -1.60 -18.52
C ALA A 264 25.34 -2.46 -19.71
N VAL A 265 24.72 -2.29 -20.88
CA VAL A 265 25.13 -2.92 -22.14
C VAL A 265 25.88 -1.89 -22.99
N VAL A 266 27.18 -2.11 -23.18
CA VAL A 266 28.04 -1.25 -24.01
C VAL A 266 28.21 -1.90 -25.38
N ASP A 267 27.30 -1.57 -26.28
CA ASP A 267 27.28 -2.03 -27.67
C ASP A 267 26.93 -0.84 -28.58
N ASN A 268 26.69 -1.07 -29.87
CA ASN A 268 26.27 -0.07 -30.85
C ASN A 268 24.82 0.40 -30.69
N GLY A 269 24.17 0.04 -29.57
CA GLY A 269 22.77 0.32 -29.27
C GLY A 269 22.04 -0.93 -28.75
N VAL A 270 20.80 -0.73 -28.30
CA VAL A 270 19.82 -1.79 -27.99
C VAL A 270 18.71 -1.75 -29.03
#